data_AF-A0A9P6ZKJ6-F1
#
_entry.id   AF-A0A9P6ZKJ6-F1
#
_cell.length_a   1.000
_cell.length_b   1.000
_cell.length_c   1.000
_cell.angle_alpha   90.00
_cell.angle_beta   90.00
_cell.angle_gamma   90.00
#
_symmetry.space_group_name_H-M   'P 1'
#
loop_
_entity.id
_entity.type
_entity.pdbx_description
1 polymer ?
#
loop_
_entity_poly.entity_id
_entity_poly.type
_entity_poly.pdbx_seq_one_letter_code
_entity_poly.pdbx_strand_id
1 'polypeptide(L)'
;MKEINFSLDWIKSSEARARDEILGVLVHEVVHCYQYNAKETCPGGLIEGIADFVRLHAGFAPPHWRPRAEEKWDAGYDATAYFLDWIEKRCGEGTIRKLNGSMKDSIYEVKLFEKVTGESVSSLYALYCEHLEQTGKISRA
;
A
#
# COMPACT_ATOMS: atom_id res chain seq x y z
N MET A 1 0.80 9.50 -21.67
CA MET A 1 -0.62 9.19 -21.39
C MET A 1 -0.63 8.03 -20.42
N LYS A 2 -1.36 8.11 -19.30
CA LYS A 2 -1.52 6.94 -18.43
C LYS A 2 -2.62 6.07 -19.03
N GLU A 3 -2.33 4.81 -19.25
CA GLU A 3 -3.25 3.84 -19.84
C GLU A 3 -3.55 2.77 -18.81
N ILE A 4 -4.82 2.46 -18.63
CA ILE A 4 -5.26 1.38 -17.73
C ILE A 4 -5.48 0.15 -18.60
N ASN A 5 -4.67 -0.87 -18.38
CA ASN A 5 -4.74 -2.12 -19.12
C ASN A 5 -5.36 -3.22 -18.25
N PHE A 6 -6.41 -3.85 -18.77
CA PHE A 6 -7.03 -4.99 -18.13
C PHE A 6 -6.63 -6.29 -18.82
N SER A 7 -6.18 -7.27 -18.05
CA SER A 7 -6.05 -8.63 -18.55
C SER A 7 -7.44 -9.29 -18.58
N LEU A 8 -7.91 -9.62 -19.79
CA LEU A 8 -9.17 -10.32 -19.98
C LEU A 8 -9.13 -11.71 -19.33
N ASP A 9 -7.98 -12.39 -19.38
CA ASP A 9 -7.81 -13.70 -18.74
C ASP A 9 -7.94 -13.61 -17.21
N TRP A 10 -7.43 -12.53 -16.61
CA TRP A 10 -7.57 -12.28 -15.17
C TRP A 10 -9.00 -11.91 -14.77
N ILE A 11 -9.68 -11.10 -15.58
CA ILE A 11 -11.10 -10.79 -15.34
C ILE A 11 -11.93 -12.07 -15.42
N LYS A 12 -11.63 -12.94 -16.41
CA LYS A 12 -12.30 -14.23 -16.56
C LYS A 12 -12.03 -15.16 -15.37
N SER A 13 -10.80 -15.22 -14.84
CA SER A 13 -10.51 -16.01 -13.64
C SER A 13 -11.24 -15.47 -12.39
N SER A 14 -11.63 -14.20 -12.42
CA SER A 14 -12.39 -13.52 -11.36
C SER A 14 -13.87 -13.33 -11.69
N GLU A 15 -14.44 -14.09 -12.63
CA GLU A 15 -15.78 -13.86 -13.22
C GLU A 15 -16.87 -13.58 -12.18
N ALA A 16 -16.93 -14.38 -11.11
CA ALA A 16 -17.91 -14.22 -10.03
C ALA A 16 -17.87 -12.87 -9.30
N ARG A 17 -16.76 -12.13 -9.44
CA ARG A 17 -16.46 -10.85 -8.79
C ARG A 17 -15.80 -9.87 -9.75
N ALA A 18 -16.04 -10.02 -11.06
CA ALA A 18 -15.42 -9.24 -12.12
C ALA A 18 -15.66 -7.73 -11.95
N ARG A 19 -16.87 -7.33 -11.53
CA ARG A 19 -17.21 -5.94 -11.24
C ARG A 19 -16.28 -5.35 -10.18
N ASP A 20 -16.11 -6.04 -9.07
CA ASP A 20 -15.31 -5.55 -7.94
C ASP A 20 -13.81 -5.56 -8.27
N GLU A 21 -13.36 -6.53 -9.07
CA GLU A 21 -11.98 -6.58 -9.56
C GLU A 21 -11.68 -5.40 -10.50
N ILE A 22 -12.58 -5.12 -11.46
CA ILE A 22 -12.45 -3.98 -12.36
C ILE A 22 -12.42 -2.67 -11.57
N LEU A 23 -13.35 -2.48 -10.63
CA LEU A 23 -13.39 -1.29 -9.78
C LEU A 23 -12.13 -1.17 -8.91
N GLY A 24 -11.62 -2.28 -8.37
CA GLY A 24 -10.40 -2.29 -7.58
C GLY A 24 -9.17 -1.84 -8.37
N VAL A 25 -8.99 -2.37 -9.58
CA VAL A 25 -7.91 -1.94 -10.49
C VAL A 25 -8.08 -0.47 -10.89
N LEU A 26 -9.30 -0.02 -11.21
CA LEU A 26 -9.54 1.40 -11.50
C LEU A 26 -9.16 2.30 -10.32
N VAL A 27 -9.51 1.92 -9.09
CA VAL A 27 -9.13 2.69 -7.89
C VAL A 27 -7.61 2.77 -7.78
N HIS A 28 -6.91 1.64 -7.90
CA HIS A 28 -5.45 1.59 -7.86
C HIS A 28 -4.80 2.54 -8.89
N GLU A 29 -5.20 2.44 -10.15
CA GLU A 29 -4.61 3.23 -11.24
C GLU A 29 -4.95 4.72 -11.14
N VAL A 30 -6.14 5.06 -10.68
CA VAL A 30 -6.52 6.46 -10.42
C VAL A 30 -5.67 7.04 -9.30
N VAL A 31 -5.30 6.26 -8.28
CA VAL A 31 -4.39 6.73 -7.22
C VAL A 31 -3.03 7.11 -7.81
N HIS A 32 -2.50 6.35 -8.76
CA HIS A 32 -1.27 6.74 -9.45
C HIS A 32 -1.38 8.10 -10.14
N CYS A 33 -2.56 8.54 -10.59
CA CYS A 33 -2.75 9.87 -11.19
C CYS A 33 -2.64 11.01 -10.17
N TYR A 34 -2.97 10.76 -8.91
CA TYR A 34 -3.05 11.79 -7.86
C TYR A 34 -1.96 11.72 -6.80
N GLN A 35 -1.34 10.55 -6.62
CA GLN A 35 -0.26 10.39 -5.65
C GLN A 35 1.02 11.07 -6.12
N TYR A 36 1.82 11.52 -5.16
CA TYR A 36 3.12 12.11 -5.43
C TYR A 36 4.19 11.02 -5.40
N ASN A 37 5.15 11.10 -6.32
CA ASN A 37 6.23 10.12 -6.44
C ASN A 37 7.62 10.69 -6.09
N ALA A 38 7.65 11.81 -5.37
CA ALA A 38 8.86 12.49 -4.94
C ALA A 38 9.86 12.74 -6.08
N LYS A 39 9.39 13.34 -7.19
CA LYS A 39 10.19 13.55 -8.41
C LYS A 39 10.83 12.25 -8.92
N GLU A 40 10.03 11.19 -8.95
CA GLU A 40 10.43 9.84 -9.40
C GLU A 40 11.48 9.14 -8.53
N THR A 41 11.78 9.67 -7.33
CA THR A 41 12.77 9.05 -6.41
C THR A 41 12.13 8.16 -5.34
N CYS A 42 10.80 8.14 -5.23
CA CYS A 42 10.10 7.28 -4.29
C CYS A 42 10.28 5.80 -4.66
N PRO A 43 10.52 4.90 -3.68
CA PRO A 43 10.57 3.46 -3.93
C PRO A 43 9.28 2.96 -4.57
N GLY A 44 9.43 2.13 -5.61
CA GLY A 44 8.30 1.58 -6.36
C GLY A 44 7.32 0.81 -5.48
N GLY A 45 7.80 0.04 -4.51
CA GLY A 45 6.90 -0.68 -3.60
C GLY A 45 6.06 0.22 -2.69
N LEU A 46 6.55 1.41 -2.31
CA LEU A 46 5.72 2.39 -1.60
C LEU A 46 4.68 3.01 -2.54
N ILE A 47 5.03 3.27 -3.79
CA ILE A 47 4.11 3.78 -4.82
C ILE A 47 2.96 2.80 -5.08
N GLU A 48 3.26 1.51 -5.25
CA GLU A 48 2.25 0.44 -5.39
C GLU A 48 1.45 0.24 -4.10
N GLY A 49 2.14 0.26 -2.96
CA GLY A 49 1.53 0.06 -1.65
C GLY A 49 0.52 1.16 -1.28
N ILE A 50 0.77 2.43 -1.64
CA ILE A 50 -0.20 3.53 -1.44
C ILE A 50 -1.44 3.33 -2.30
N ALA A 51 -1.28 2.92 -3.56
CA ALA A 51 -2.40 2.63 -4.45
C ALA A 51 -3.27 1.48 -3.92
N ASP A 52 -2.65 0.40 -3.48
CA ASP A 52 -3.35 -0.74 -2.90
C ASP A 52 -3.90 -0.49 -1.49
N PHE A 53 -3.29 0.42 -0.72
CA PHE A 53 -3.84 0.91 0.55
C PHE A 53 -5.19 1.62 0.33
N VAL A 54 -5.28 2.48 -0.70
CA VAL A 54 -6.57 3.12 -1.04
C VAL A 54 -7.57 2.09 -1.58
N ARG A 55 -7.14 1.15 -2.42
CA ARG A 55 -7.99 0.04 -2.91
C ARG A 55 -8.55 -0.80 -1.75
N LEU A 56 -7.72 -1.09 -0.74
CA LEU A 56 -8.10 -1.80 0.48
C LEU A 56 -9.19 -1.01 1.23
N HIS A 57 -8.99 0.28 1.47
CA HIS A 57 -9.94 1.14 2.18
C HIS A 57 -11.22 1.44 1.39
N ALA A 58 -11.17 1.34 0.06
CA ALA A 58 -12.34 1.42 -0.81
C ALA A 58 -13.19 0.12 -0.81
N GLY A 59 -12.74 -0.94 -0.12
CA GLY A 59 -13.47 -2.20 -0.02
C GLY A 59 -13.30 -3.13 -1.23
N PHE A 60 -12.28 -2.89 -2.07
CA PHE A 60 -12.03 -3.68 -3.30
C PHE A 60 -10.80 -4.58 -3.19
N ALA A 61 -10.43 -5.00 -1.98
CA ALA A 61 -9.38 -5.99 -1.77
C ALA A 61 -9.78 -7.37 -2.37
N PRO A 62 -8.91 -7.99 -3.18
CA PRO A 62 -9.01 -9.39 -3.56
C PRO A 62 -9.14 -10.35 -2.36
N PRO A 63 -9.80 -11.52 -2.49
CA PRO A 63 -10.03 -12.41 -1.35
C PRO A 63 -8.73 -13.06 -0.82
N HIS A 64 -7.71 -13.14 -1.67
CA HIS A 64 -6.43 -13.77 -1.32
C HIS A 64 -5.48 -12.82 -0.58
N TRP A 65 -5.79 -11.52 -0.57
CA TRP A 65 -5.04 -10.51 0.15
C TRP A 65 -5.10 -10.78 1.65
N ARG A 66 -3.94 -10.69 2.29
CA ARG A 66 -3.81 -10.90 3.72
C ARG A 66 -2.59 -10.18 4.27
N PRO A 67 -2.67 -9.62 5.51
CA PRO A 67 -1.51 -9.08 6.17
C PRO A 67 -0.42 -10.15 6.27
N ARG A 68 0.80 -9.81 5.86
CA ARG A 68 1.99 -10.66 5.98
C ARG A 68 3.23 -9.80 6.10
N ALA A 69 4.28 -10.40 6.67
CA ALA A 69 5.61 -9.85 6.66
C ALA A 69 6.34 -10.35 5.40
N GLU A 70 7.05 -9.45 4.76
CA GLU A 70 7.97 -9.72 3.64
C GLU A 70 9.41 -9.40 4.07
N GLU A 71 10.40 -9.68 3.23
CA GLU A 71 11.80 -9.32 3.51
C GLU A 71 11.98 -7.80 3.67
N LYS A 72 11.20 -7.01 2.91
CA LYS A 72 11.26 -5.55 2.89
C LYS A 72 9.89 -4.95 3.17
N TRP A 73 9.88 -3.81 3.86
CA TRP A 73 8.66 -3.07 4.19
C TRP A 73 7.94 -2.51 2.94
N ASP A 74 8.70 -2.20 1.90
CA ASP A 74 8.25 -1.75 0.59
C ASP A 74 8.25 -2.88 -0.45
N ALA A 75 7.81 -4.09 -0.07
CA ALA A 75 7.61 -5.19 -1.02
C ALA A 75 6.56 -4.88 -2.11
N GLY A 76 5.74 -3.85 -1.92
CA GLY A 76 4.71 -3.43 -2.85
C GLY A 76 3.37 -4.09 -2.59
N TYR A 77 2.40 -3.66 -3.40
CA TYR A 77 1.06 -4.23 -3.47
C TYR A 77 0.40 -4.41 -2.09
N ASP A 78 -0.30 -5.53 -1.89
CA ASP A 78 -1.08 -5.82 -0.70
C ASP A 78 -0.24 -5.95 0.58
N ALA A 79 1.00 -6.46 0.48
CA ALA A 79 1.91 -6.55 1.63
C ALA A 79 2.20 -5.17 2.21
N THR A 80 2.62 -4.22 1.37
CA THR A 80 2.86 -2.84 1.80
C THR A 80 1.54 -2.15 2.15
N ALA A 81 0.44 -2.40 1.45
CA ALA A 81 -0.87 -1.81 1.77
C ALA A 81 -1.32 -2.14 3.20
N TYR A 82 -1.21 -3.39 3.64
CA TYR A 82 -1.56 -3.77 5.02
C TYR A 82 -0.60 -3.19 6.07
N PHE A 83 0.69 -3.04 5.73
CA PHE A 83 1.63 -2.33 6.59
C PHE A 83 1.24 -0.85 6.76
N LEU A 84 0.85 -0.18 5.67
CA LEU A 84 0.38 1.21 5.72
C LEU A 84 -0.95 1.35 6.47
N ASP A 85 -1.88 0.41 6.32
CA ASP A 85 -3.13 0.35 7.10
C ASP A 85 -2.85 0.17 8.60
N TRP A 86 -1.89 -0.70 8.97
CA TRP A 86 -1.45 -0.84 10.35
C TRP A 86 -0.84 0.46 10.91
N ILE A 87 -0.01 1.15 10.11
CA ILE A 87 0.53 2.47 10.47
C ILE A 87 -0.60 3.47 10.69
N GLU A 88 -1.59 3.54 9.79
CA GLU A 88 -2.70 4.50 9.93
C GLU A 88 -3.53 4.24 11.20
N LYS A 89 -3.79 2.97 11.52
CA LYS A 89 -4.48 2.58 12.76
C LYS A 89 -3.69 2.95 14.02
N ARG A 90 -2.36 2.85 13.97
CA ARG A 90 -1.47 3.16 15.09
C ARG A 90 -1.23 4.66 15.28
N CYS A 91 -0.97 5.38 14.19
CA CYS A 91 -0.53 6.78 14.20
C CYS A 91 -1.67 7.78 13.96
N GLY A 92 -2.86 7.29 13.62
CA GLY A 92 -4.08 8.06 13.44
C GLY A 92 -4.45 8.28 11.97
N GLU A 93 -5.75 8.45 11.74
CA GLU A 93 -6.33 8.64 10.41
C GLU A 93 -5.69 9.81 9.65
N GLY A 94 -5.36 9.59 8.37
CA GLY A 94 -4.72 10.58 7.51
C GLY A 94 -3.19 10.60 7.61
N THR A 95 -2.57 9.68 8.36
CA THR A 95 -1.11 9.50 8.40
C THR A 95 -0.55 9.23 7.01
N ILE A 96 -1.15 8.30 6.26
CA ILE A 96 -0.68 7.96 4.91
C ILE A 96 -0.92 9.12 3.92
N ARG A 97 -2.02 9.87 4.10
CA ARG A 97 -2.26 11.10 3.34
C ARG A 97 -1.16 12.15 3.58
N LYS A 98 -0.71 12.34 4.83
CA LYS A 98 0.40 13.26 5.17
C LYS A 98 1.74 12.78 4.61
N LEU A 99 1.99 11.46 4.62
CA LEU A 99 3.16 10.86 3.98
C LEU A 99 3.18 11.18 2.48
N ASN A 100 2.09 10.89 1.77
CA ASN A 100 1.96 11.22 0.35
C ASN A 100 2.16 12.73 0.10
N GLY A 101 1.49 13.60 0.86
CA GLY A 101 1.63 15.04 0.74
C GLY A 101 3.06 15.55 0.95
N SER A 102 3.84 14.90 1.80
CA SER A 102 5.25 15.24 2.04
C SER A 102 6.15 14.93 0.83
N MET A 103 5.70 14.11 -0.12
CA MET A 103 6.42 13.77 -1.35
C MET A 103 6.16 14.73 -2.51
N LYS A 104 5.30 15.74 -2.34
CA LYS A 104 4.82 16.61 -3.43
C LYS A 104 5.94 17.32 -4.19
N ASP A 105 6.78 18.05 -3.46
CA ASP A 105 7.78 18.95 -4.03
C ASP A 105 9.23 18.58 -3.61
N SER A 106 9.42 17.39 -3.04
CA SER A 106 10.69 16.90 -2.51
C SER A 106 11.21 15.67 -3.26
N ILE A 107 12.46 15.29 -2.96
CA ILE A 107 12.96 13.93 -3.21
C ILE A 107 12.57 13.03 -2.03
N TYR A 108 12.58 11.72 -2.26
CA TYR A 108 12.25 10.74 -1.24
C TYR A 108 13.37 10.66 -0.21
N GLU A 109 12.99 10.71 1.06
CA GLU A 109 13.88 10.48 2.19
C GLU A 109 13.24 9.46 3.12
N VAL A 110 14.00 8.47 3.60
CA VAL A 110 13.46 7.47 4.54
C VAL A 110 12.90 8.11 5.82
N LYS A 111 13.42 9.30 6.19
CA LYS A 111 13.00 10.10 7.33
C LYS A 111 11.60 10.69 7.18
N LEU A 112 10.96 10.60 6.01
CA LEU A 112 9.58 11.04 5.82
C LEU A 112 8.62 10.29 6.75
N PHE A 113 8.85 8.99 6.99
CA PHE A 113 8.08 8.24 7.97
C PHE A 113 8.23 8.85 9.37
N GLU A 114 9.47 9.05 9.83
CA GLU A 114 9.74 9.64 11.16
C GLU A 114 9.12 11.03 11.32
N LYS A 115 9.16 11.88 10.27
CA LYS A 115 8.52 13.20 10.28
C LYS A 115 7.00 13.13 10.47
N VAL A 116 6.35 12.07 9.98
CA VAL A 116 4.88 11.94 9.98
C VAL A 116 4.37 11.10 11.16
N THR A 117 5.13 10.08 11.58
CA THR A 117 4.72 9.11 12.60
C THR A 117 5.45 9.31 13.94
N GLY A 118 6.58 10.02 13.95
CA GLY A 118 7.51 10.09 15.09
C GLY A 118 8.44 8.88 15.23
N GLU A 119 8.32 7.87 14.37
CA GLU A 119 9.14 6.65 14.39
C GLU A 119 9.74 6.34 13.01
N SER A 120 10.95 5.78 12.98
CA SER A 120 11.57 5.35 11.71
C SER A 120 10.78 4.21 11.05
N VAL A 121 10.79 4.13 9.72
CA VAL A 121 10.09 3.05 8.99
C VAL A 121 10.60 1.66 9.38
N SER A 122 11.90 1.53 9.68
CA SER A 122 12.49 0.28 10.16
C SER A 122 11.93 -0.15 11.52
N SER A 123 11.74 0.80 12.45
CA SER A 123 11.10 0.55 13.75
C SER A 123 9.65 0.12 13.57
N LEU A 124 8.90 0.90 12.77
CA LEU A 124 7.50 0.60 12.47
C LEU A 124 7.34 -0.79 11.84
N TYR A 125 8.23 -1.17 10.93
CA TYR A 125 8.16 -2.46 10.27
C TYR A 125 8.48 -3.61 11.22
N ALA A 126 9.48 -3.46 12.10
CA ALA A 126 9.76 -4.45 13.13
C ALA A 126 8.53 -4.67 14.05
N LEU A 127 7.91 -3.57 14.51
CA LEU A 127 6.70 -3.62 15.31
C LEU A 127 5.51 -4.26 14.58
N TYR A 128 5.39 -4.02 13.27
CA TYR A 128 4.38 -4.67 12.43
C TYR A 128 4.63 -6.18 12.34
N CYS A 129 5.87 -6.62 12.13
CA CYS A 129 6.22 -8.04 12.13
C CYS A 129 5.89 -8.72 13.47
N GLU A 130 6.24 -8.09 14.60
CA GLU A 130 5.87 -8.57 15.94
C GLU A 130 4.35 -8.62 16.14
N HIS A 131 3.62 -7.63 15.63
CA HIS A 131 2.16 -7.61 15.67
C HIS A 131 1.54 -8.78 14.90
N LEU A 132 2.09 -9.13 13.74
CA LEU A 132 1.65 -10.29 12.96
C LEU A 132 1.94 -11.61 13.68
N GLU A 133 3.09 -11.71 14.37
CA GLU A 133 3.44 -12.85 15.21
C GLU A 133 2.43 -13.07 16.34
N GLN A 134 2.09 -12.00 17.07
CA GLN A 134 1.15 -12.06 18.19
C GLN A 134 -0.28 -12.37 17.77
N THR A 135 -0.68 -11.94 16.58
CA THR A 135 -2.03 -12.16 16.05
C THR A 135 -2.18 -13.49 15.29
N GLY A 136 -1.12 -14.30 15.21
CA GLY A 136 -1.12 -15.58 14.50
C GLY A 136 -1.28 -15.43 12.98
N LYS A 137 -0.96 -14.26 12.42
CA LYS A 137 -1.14 -13.93 10.99
C LYS A 137 0.11 -14.15 10.14
N ILE A 138 1.06 -14.95 10.61
CA ILE A 138 2.27 -15.24 9.81
C ILE A 138 1.95 -16.27 8.73
N SER A 139 2.05 -15.85 7.47
CA SER A 139 2.46 -16.72 6.38
C SER A 139 3.90 -16.32 6.04
N ARG A 140 4.90 -17.11 6.43
CA ARG A 140 6.23 -16.99 5.81
C ARG A 140 6.04 -17.48 4.37
N ALA A 141 6.23 -16.59 3.40
CA ALA A 141 6.32 -16.99 1.99
C ALA A 141 7.59 -17.84 1.78
#